data_AF-A0A2H0EU40-F1
#
_entry.id   AF-A0A2H0EU40-F1
#
_cell.length_a   1.000
_cell.length_b   1.000
_cell.length_c   1.000
_cell.angle_alpha   90.00
_cell.angle_beta   90.00
_cell.angle_gamma   90.00
#
_symmetry.space_group_name_H-M   'P 1'
#
loop_
_entity.id
_entity.type
_entity.pdbx_description
1 polymer ?
#
loop_
_entity_poly.entity_id
_entity_poly.type
_entity_poly.pdbx_seq_one_letter_code
_entity_poly.pdbx_strand_id
1 'polypeptide(L)'
;MSDRILGGVSIALAAFFVWQATLIELSFLSDPVGPKTFPIIIAAVLGLSGVAVILRPDAPAAWPALGRLLEIAVTAGVLCAYALSLPQVGFLLATAVAAAFLSWRLGA
;
A
#
# COMPACT_ATOMS: atom_id res chain seq x y z
N MET A 1 14.63 -13.64 -8.20
CA MET A 1 13.21 -13.77 -8.61
C MET A 1 12.29 -12.81 -7.86
N SER A 2 12.38 -12.74 -6.52
CA SER A 2 11.55 -11.85 -5.68
C SER A 2 11.42 -10.43 -6.22
N ASP A 3 12.55 -9.79 -6.56
CA ASP A 3 12.60 -8.41 -7.01
C ASP A 3 11.88 -8.20 -8.35
N ARG A 4 12.00 -9.16 -9.26
CA ARG A 4 11.28 -9.11 -10.55
C ARG A 4 9.77 -9.27 -10.36
N ILE A 5 9.35 -10.09 -9.39
CA ILE A 5 7.94 -10.23 -9.01
C ILE A 5 7.45 -8.92 -8.39
N LEU A 6 8.20 -8.35 -7.44
CA LEU A 6 7.87 -7.07 -6.81
C LEU A 6 7.75 -5.96 -7.86
N GLY A 7 8.73 -5.81 -8.73
CA GLY A 7 8.69 -4.82 -9.79
C GLY A 7 7.54 -5.04 -10.77
N GLY A 8 7.24 -6.29 -11.12
CA GLY A 8 6.08 -6.64 -11.96
C GLY A 8 4.75 -6.28 -11.30
N VAL A 9 4.59 -6.60 -10.01
CA VAL A 9 3.41 -6.22 -9.21
C VAL A 9 3.28 -4.71 -9.11
N SER A 10 4.38 -3.98 -8.87
CA SER A 10 4.38 -2.51 -8.83
C SER A 10 3.93 -1.88 -10.15
N ILE A 11 4.40 -2.41 -11.29
CA ILE A 11 3.97 -1.96 -12.62
C ILE A 11 2.49 -2.26 -12.87
N ALA A 12 2.02 -3.45 -12.50
CA ALA A 12 0.61 -3.82 -12.63
C ALA A 12 -0.29 -2.91 -11.77
N LEU A 13 0.12 -2.63 -10.53
CA LEU A 13 -0.59 -1.73 -9.62
C LEU A 13 -0.59 -0.29 -10.14
N ALA A 14 0.53 0.19 -10.68
CA ALA A 14 0.63 1.50 -11.31
C ALA A 14 -0.34 1.63 -12.49
N ALA A 15 -0.38 0.64 -13.40
CA ALA A 15 -1.31 0.62 -14.51
C ALA A 15 -2.77 0.62 -14.04
N PHE A 16 -3.08 -0.17 -13.01
CA PHE A 16 -4.40 -0.20 -12.39
C PHE A 16 -4.78 1.16 -11.80
N PHE A 17 -3.87 1.83 -11.08
CA PHE A 17 -4.11 3.15 -10.51
C PHE A 17 -4.37 4.22 -11.58
N VAL A 18 -3.58 4.23 -12.67
CA VAL A 18 -3.84 5.14 -13.80
C VAL A 18 -5.22 4.88 -14.37
N TRP A 19 -5.59 3.61 -14.58
CA TRP A 19 -6.93 3.27 -15.07
C TRP A 19 -8.03 3.77 -14.12
N GLN A 20 -7.93 3.53 -12.82
CA GLN A 20 -8.89 4.05 -11.84
C GLN A 20 -8.95 5.58 -11.85
N ALA A 21 -7.81 6.27 -11.99
CA ALA A 21 -7.78 7.72 -12.08
C ALA A 21 -8.53 8.25 -13.31
N THR A 22 -8.50 7.54 -14.44
CA THR A 22 -9.26 7.95 -15.64
C THR A 22 -10.78 7.91 -15.42
N LEU A 23 -11.26 7.01 -14.56
CA LEU A 23 -12.68 6.82 -14.24
C LEU A 23 -13.24 7.88 -13.28
N ILE A 24 -12.39 8.70 -12.66
CA ILE A 24 -12.85 9.79 -11.77
C ILE A 24 -13.67 10.78 -12.59
N GLU A 25 -14.90 11.06 -12.17
CA GLU A 25 -15.74 12.08 -12.80
C GLU A 25 -15.21 13.48 -12.44
N LEU A 26 -15.14 14.35 -13.44
CA LEU A 26 -14.71 15.73 -13.26
C LEU A 26 -15.93 16.62 -13.13
N SER A 27 -15.95 17.50 -12.13
CA SER A 27 -16.94 18.57 -12.04
C SER A 27 -16.66 19.65 -13.08
N PHE A 28 -17.68 20.34 -13.56
CA PHE A 28 -17.54 21.48 -14.48
C PHE A 28 -16.69 22.63 -13.88
N LEU A 29 -16.64 22.73 -12.55
CA LEU A 29 -15.81 23.70 -11.82
C LEU A 29 -14.47 23.11 -11.35
N SER A 30 -13.96 22.05 -11.99
CA SER A 30 -12.69 21.45 -11.59
C SER A 30 -11.51 22.36 -11.92
N ASP A 31 -10.57 22.47 -10.99
CA ASP A 31 -9.30 23.15 -11.21
C ASP A 31 -8.55 22.55 -12.41
N PRO A 32 -7.68 23.34 -13.10
CA PRO A 32 -6.95 22.89 -14.30
C PRO A 32 -6.15 21.59 -14.10
N VAL A 33 -5.69 21.35 -12.88
CA VAL A 33 -4.91 20.17 -12.51
C VAL A 33 -5.82 18.98 -12.19
N GLY A 34 -7.02 19.21 -11.64
CA GLY A 34 -8.02 18.19 -11.34
C GLY A 34 -7.60 17.11 -10.31
N PRO A 35 -8.57 16.34 -9.77
CA PRO A 35 -8.30 15.29 -8.79
C PRO A 35 -7.52 14.09 -9.35
N LYS A 36 -7.44 13.94 -10.68
CA LYS A 36 -6.77 12.81 -11.35
C LYS A 36 -5.25 12.89 -11.33
N THR A 37 -4.70 14.10 -11.27
CA THR A 37 -3.25 14.31 -11.43
C THR A 37 -2.45 13.69 -10.29
N PHE A 38 -2.93 13.80 -9.06
CA PHE A 38 -2.23 13.24 -7.91
C PHE A 38 -2.11 11.70 -7.99
N PRO A 39 -3.19 10.92 -8.18
CA PRO A 39 -3.09 9.48 -8.41
C PRO A 39 -2.17 9.09 -9.58
N ILE A 40 -2.20 9.85 -10.68
CA ILE A 40 -1.35 9.59 -11.86
C ILE A 40 0.13 9.80 -11.54
N ILE A 41 0.50 10.86 -10.80
CA ILE A 41 1.89 11.09 -10.38
C ILE A 41 2.38 9.93 -9.51
N ILE A 42 1.58 9.51 -8.52
CA ILE A 42 1.93 8.38 -7.65
C ILE A 42 2.13 7.10 -8.47
N ALA A 43 1.22 6.82 -9.41
CA ALA A 43 1.33 5.67 -10.29
C ALA A 43 2.58 5.72 -11.18
N ALA A 44 2.91 6.90 -11.72
CA ALA A 44 4.11 7.08 -12.54
C ALA A 44 5.39 6.79 -11.74
N VAL A 45 5.52 7.33 -10.53
CA VAL A 45 6.66 7.06 -9.65
C VAL A 45 6.74 5.56 -9.33
N LEU A 46 5.63 4.95 -8.93
CA LEU A 46 5.58 3.52 -8.61
C LEU A 46 5.98 2.64 -9.82
N GLY A 47 5.46 2.96 -11.01
CA GLY A 47 5.79 2.24 -12.24
C GLY A 47 7.26 2.35 -12.60
N LEU A 48 7.84 3.55 -12.53
CA LEU A 48 9.27 3.78 -12.77
C LEU A 48 10.14 3.04 -11.75
N SER A 49 9.77 3.06 -10.47
CA SER A 49 10.46 2.28 -9.44
C SER A 49 10.36 0.78 -9.71
N GLY A 50 9.20 0.29 -10.13
CA GLY A 50 9.02 -1.12 -10.51
C GLY A 50 9.90 -1.53 -11.68
N VAL A 51 10.01 -0.70 -12.72
CA VAL A 51 10.93 -0.90 -13.84
C VAL A 51 12.38 -0.93 -13.36
N ALA A 52 12.78 0.02 -12.50
CA ALA A 52 14.13 0.07 -11.96
C ALA A 52 14.51 -1.22 -11.21
N VAL A 53 13.60 -1.74 -10.37
CA VAL A 53 13.79 -3.00 -9.62
C VAL A 53 13.90 -4.22 -10.55
N ILE A 54 13.15 -4.26 -11.65
CA ILE A 54 13.26 -5.34 -12.64
C ILE A 54 14.61 -5.30 -13.37
N LEU A 55 15.05 -4.10 -13.77
CA LEU A 55 16.28 -3.90 -14.53
C LEU A 55 17.54 -4.09 -13.68
N ARG A 56 17.46 -3.78 -12.38
CA ARG A 56 18.56 -3.91 -11.42
C ARG A 56 18.10 -4.68 -10.18
N PRO A 57 17.90 -6.00 -10.29
CA PRO A 57 17.58 -6.81 -9.13
C PRO A 57 18.78 -6.91 -8.19
N ASP A 58 18.52 -6.89 -6.88
CA ASP A 58 19.52 -7.05 -5.84
C ASP A 58 19.85 -8.53 -5.59
N ALA A 59 20.70 -8.77 -4.60
CA ALA A 59 21.04 -10.11 -4.15
C ALA A 59 19.77 -10.90 -3.73
N PRO A 60 19.77 -12.23 -3.89
CA PRO A 60 18.60 -13.05 -3.57
C PRO A 60 18.08 -12.79 -2.15
N ALA A 61 16.85 -12.28 -2.06
CA ALA A 61 16.20 -12.05 -0.77
C ALA A 61 15.94 -13.38 -0.04
N ALA A 62 16.41 -13.46 1.21
CA ALA A 62 16.04 -14.54 2.11
C ALA A 62 14.61 -14.29 2.62
N TRP A 63 13.67 -15.12 2.16
CA TRP A 63 12.29 -15.03 2.64
C TRP A 63 12.20 -15.43 4.11
N PRO A 64 11.39 -14.72 4.91
CA PRO A 64 11.20 -15.07 6.30
C PRO A 64 10.55 -16.46 6.43
N ALA A 65 10.86 -17.15 7.52
CA ALA A 65 10.21 -18.42 7.85
C ALA A 65 8.68 -18.25 7.96
N LEU A 66 7.93 -19.33 7.75
CA LEU A 66 6.47 -19.33 7.76
C LEU A 66 5.88 -18.68 9.03
N GLY A 67 6.52 -18.92 10.19
CA GLY A 67 6.13 -18.27 11.44
C GLY A 67 6.09 -16.74 11.32
N ARG A 68 7.16 -16.13 10.82
CA ARG A 68 7.25 -14.66 10.62
C ARG A 68 6.32 -14.15 9.52
N LEU A 69 6.04 -14.95 8.49
CA LEU A 69 5.00 -14.60 7.50
C LEU A 69 3.61 -14.53 8.13
N LEU A 70 3.27 -15.44 9.05
CA LEU A 70 2.02 -15.37 9.80
C LEU A 70 1.98 -14.13 10.69
N GLU A 71 3.09 -13.71 11.29
CA GLU A 71 3.15 -12.47 12.07
C GLU A 71 2.83 -11.23 11.22
N ILE A 72 3.40 -11.18 10.00
CA ILE A 72 3.12 -10.11 9.03
C ILE A 72 1.63 -10.13 8.65
N ALA A 73 1.06 -11.31 8.37
CA ALA A 73 -0.35 -11.46 8.04
C ALA A 73 -1.28 -11.02 9.19
N VAL A 74 -0.95 -11.37 10.43
CA VAL A 74 -1.69 -10.92 11.63
C VAL A 74 -1.61 -9.40 11.75
N THR A 75 -0.44 -8.81 11.57
CA THR A 75 -0.25 -7.34 11.61
C THR A 75 -1.09 -6.65 10.54
N ALA A 76 -1.09 -7.15 9.31
CA ALA A 76 -1.92 -6.65 8.23
C ALA A 76 -3.42 -6.78 8.57
N GLY A 77 -3.83 -7.92 9.13
CA GLY A 77 -5.21 -8.15 9.59
C GLY A 77 -5.65 -7.16 10.67
N VAL A 78 -4.76 -6.81 11.62
CA VAL A 78 -5.03 -5.79 12.65
C VAL A 78 -5.21 -4.41 12.02
N LEU A 79 -4.40 -4.04 11.03
CA LEU A 79 -4.57 -2.77 10.32
C LEU A 79 -5.87 -2.72 9.52
N CYS A 80 -6.30 -3.85 8.92
CA CYS A 80 -7.61 -3.96 8.30
C CYS A 80 -8.74 -3.82 9.33
N ALA A 81 -8.65 -4.51 10.47
CA ALA A 81 -9.62 -4.41 11.55
C ALA A 81 -9.72 -2.97 12.11
N TYR A 82 -8.57 -2.31 12.26
CA TYR A 82 -8.49 -0.89 12.61
C TYR A 82 -9.28 -0.03 11.62
N ALA A 83 -8.99 -0.13 10.32
CA ALA A 83 -9.67 0.63 9.28
C ALA A 83 -11.18 0.38 9.26
N LEU A 84 -11.60 -0.89 9.41
CA LEU A 84 -13.00 -1.29 9.44
C LEU A 84 -13.74 -0.86 10.71
N SER A 85 -13.03 -0.61 11.81
CA SER A 85 -13.60 -0.18 13.10
C SER A 85 -13.73 1.34 13.26
N LEU A 86 -13.00 2.11 12.43
CA LEU A 86 -13.00 3.57 12.48
C LEU A 86 -14.42 4.18 12.43
N PRO A 87 -15.34 3.74 11.54
CA PRO A 87 -16.69 4.28 11.48
C PRO A 87 -17.56 3.98 12.72
N GLN A 88 -17.28 2.93 13.47
CA GLN A 88 -18.15 2.40 14.53
C GLN A 88 -17.72 2.88 15.92
N VAL A 89 -16.42 2.84 16.22
CA VAL A 89 -15.89 3.20 17.55
C VAL A 89 -15.12 4.52 17.56
N GLY A 90 -14.86 5.09 16.38
CA GLY A 90 -14.15 6.35 16.23
C GLY A 90 -12.62 6.23 16.31
N PHE A 91 -11.95 7.29 15.88
CA PHE A 91 -10.49 7.34 15.73
C PHE A 91 -9.74 7.05 17.03
N LEU A 92 -10.10 7.70 18.14
CA LEU A 92 -9.33 7.63 19.38
C LEU A 92 -9.27 6.19 19.93
N LEU A 93 -10.42 5.52 20.06
CA LEU A 93 -10.50 4.17 20.60
C LEU A 93 -9.88 3.14 19.65
N ALA A 94 -10.21 3.21 18.35
CA ALA A 94 -9.64 2.31 17.35
C ALA A 94 -8.10 2.40 17.32
N THR A 95 -7.57 3.62 17.34
CA THR A 95 -6.12 3.86 17.30
C THR A 95 -5.45 3.44 18.59
N ALA A 96 -6.04 3.73 19.76
CA ALA A 96 -5.48 3.33 21.05
C ALA A 96 -5.32 1.80 21.14
N VAL A 97 -6.34 1.04 20.73
CA VAL A 97 -6.30 -0.43 20.73
C VAL A 97 -5.29 -0.96 19.71
N ALA A 98 -5.34 -0.46 18.47
CA ALA A 98 -4.41 -0.90 17.43
C ALA A 98 -2.95 -0.59 17.78
N ALA A 99 -2.67 0.61 18.26
CA ALA A 99 -1.34 1.03 18.70
C ALA A 99 -0.87 0.21 19.90
N ALA A 100 -1.71 0.00 20.92
CA ALA A 100 -1.35 -0.81 22.07
C ALA A 100 -0.97 -2.25 21.67
N PHE A 101 -1.77 -2.87 20.80
CA PHE A 101 -1.47 -4.21 20.28
C PHE A 101 -0.15 -4.22 19.50
N LEU A 102 0.07 -3.27 18.58
CA LEU A 102 1.28 -3.23 17.76
C LEU A 102 2.53 -2.92 18.60
N SER A 103 2.45 -2.02 19.57
CA SER A 103 3.54 -1.71 20.49
C SER A 103 3.93 -2.92 21.32
N TRP A 104 2.95 -3.62 21.93
CA TRP A 104 3.21 -4.88 22.63
C TRP A 104 3.83 -5.92 21.69
N ARG A 105 3.34 -6.01 20.47
CA ARG A 105 3.82 -6.97 19.47
C ARG A 105 5.28 -6.73 19.06
N LEU A 106 5.73 -5.47 19.10
CA LEU A 106 7.09 -5.04 18.78
C LEU A 106 8.02 -5.03 20.01
N GLY A 107 7.52 -5.41 21.20
CA GLY A 107 8.33 -5.59 22.40
C GLY A 107 8.43 -4.37 23.32
N ALA A 108 7.46 -3.46 23.29
CA ALA A 108 7.32 -2.39 24.27
C ALA A 108 6.95 -2.92 25.67
#